data_AF-A0A9D4VE25-F1
#
_entry.id   AF-A0A9D4VE25-F1
#
_cell.length_a   1.000
_cell.length_b   1.000
_cell.length_c   1.000
_cell.angle_alpha   90.00
_cell.angle_beta   90.00
_cell.angle_gamma   90.00
#
_symmetry.space_group_name_H-M   'P 1'
#
loop_
_entity.id
_entity.type
_entity.pdbx_description
1 polymer ?
#
loop_
_entity_poly.entity_id
_entity_poly.type
_entity_poly.pdbx_seq_one_letter_code
_entity_poly.pdbx_strand_id
1 'polypeptide(L)'
;MACGTPEQTCLDMAILDLQRSKQTEAVALEQASILLEEKKLLEEKVKLQHDLWDLDKQQLEQALIRTKKEHESRNAIQSYQIAALHVSLGSYRQEALMFKLRLEGAVDEVEILSSRLHVLNVQLQEKDAQFCEAHNKHLQREAHLQQQQRLAAGKSISNSHQQASNMQYLNELKRKHELEVENLKKEQCALSLKRKEEMSALLREKNFVWDQLKRMENDFTSRLDTKKQELKCAEEALQKLELRVDGLQKAHDEKTVEATVLRINVQAVEAELLKLREDLSHLKPSEHGAINSDLVMKSAGPIVTISCDEGQVLKTGQAVVALDGFQASKLLAEKEEELKKTRKFMNELRLENQNLRLLYADLEEQLKEKQKPERPFRDNGKDATSRNLNADLDAVAIVSVQASPKACAEFKRKRLLALADSCAQEISERMEQPTTVNGDASSTMDLSAKDPSNEMKAIEVGEQSFMRMSQQSVESRSELPSSQAKLTKNRLFSSVFGIPKVVAGT
;
A
#
# COMPACT_ATOMS: atom_id res chain seq x y z
N MET A 1 -115.72 -29.70 12.22
CA MET A 1 -114.70 -29.27 11.24
C MET A 1 -115.16 -27.92 10.70
N ALA A 2 -114.73 -26.83 11.33
CA ALA A 2 -115.04 -25.49 10.82
C ALA A 2 -114.18 -25.27 9.58
N CYS A 3 -114.80 -25.34 8.39
CA CYS A 3 -114.15 -24.87 7.17
C CYS A 3 -113.92 -23.37 7.36
N GLY A 4 -112.66 -22.96 7.51
CA GLY A 4 -112.30 -21.55 7.43
C GLY A 4 -112.86 -20.99 6.13
N THR A 5 -113.48 -19.81 6.19
CA THR A 5 -113.94 -19.13 4.99
C THR A 5 -112.73 -18.86 4.09
N PRO A 6 -112.87 -18.92 2.76
CA PRO A 6 -111.77 -18.71 1.81
C PRO A 6 -111.06 -17.36 1.97
N GLU A 7 -111.70 -16.40 2.63
CA GLU A 7 -111.12 -15.11 3.00
C GLU A 7 -110.01 -15.23 4.07
N GLN A 8 -110.17 -16.13 5.04
CA GLN A 8 -109.19 -16.33 6.11
C GLN A 8 -107.90 -16.98 5.58
N THR A 9 -108.01 -17.95 4.66
CA THR A 9 -106.84 -18.61 4.05
C THR A 9 -106.04 -17.66 3.15
N CYS A 10 -106.70 -16.71 2.47
CA CYS A 10 -106.02 -15.68 1.70
C CYS A 10 -105.23 -14.71 2.60
N LEU A 11 -105.80 -14.33 3.75
CA LEU A 11 -105.14 -13.46 4.72
C LEU A 11 -103.92 -14.13 5.36
N ASP A 12 -104.04 -15.41 5.73
CA ASP A 12 -102.95 -16.18 6.31
C ASP A 12 -101.78 -16.36 5.32
N MET A 13 -102.06 -16.57 4.03
CA MET A 13 -101.01 -16.59 2.99
C MET A 13 -100.32 -15.23 2.84
N ALA A 14 -101.07 -14.12 2.81
CA ALA A 14 -100.49 -12.78 2.72
C ALA A 14 -99.60 -12.46 3.94
N ILE A 15 -99.95 -12.92 5.14
CA ILE A 15 -99.12 -12.76 6.34
C ILE A 15 -97.84 -13.60 6.24
N LEU A 16 -97.91 -14.84 5.76
CA LEU A 16 -96.74 -15.69 5.57
C LEU A 16 -95.79 -15.10 4.51
N ASP A 17 -96.32 -14.59 3.40
CA ASP A 17 -95.51 -13.93 2.36
C ASP A 17 -94.84 -12.66 2.89
N LEU A 18 -95.56 -11.85 3.68
CA LEU A 18 -94.98 -10.67 4.33
C LEU A 18 -93.88 -11.06 5.33
N GLN A 19 -94.07 -12.13 6.10
CA GLN A 19 -93.06 -12.64 7.03
C GLN A 19 -91.83 -13.17 6.30
N ARG A 20 -92.01 -13.92 5.21
CA ARG A 20 -90.90 -14.38 4.34
C ARG A 20 -90.16 -13.20 3.74
N SER A 21 -90.88 -12.22 3.19
CA SER A 21 -90.29 -10.99 2.66
C SER A 21 -89.44 -10.28 3.71
N LYS A 22 -89.96 -10.13 4.94
CA LYS A 22 -89.23 -9.50 6.05
C LYS A 22 -87.99 -10.31 6.47
N GLN A 23 -88.07 -11.64 6.45
CA GLN A 23 -86.91 -12.50 6.72
C GLN A 23 -85.86 -12.38 5.62
N THR A 24 -86.25 -12.36 4.34
CA THR A 24 -85.31 -12.17 3.24
C THR A 24 -84.66 -10.79 3.27
N GLU A 25 -85.40 -9.75 3.68
CA GLU A 25 -84.86 -8.41 3.88
C GLU A 25 -83.85 -8.39 5.04
N ALA A 26 -84.15 -9.03 6.16
CA ALA A 26 -83.24 -9.12 7.29
C ALA A 26 -81.92 -9.83 6.93
N VAL A 27 -82.00 -10.95 6.19
CA VAL A 27 -80.81 -11.67 5.70
C VAL A 27 -80.02 -10.81 4.70
N ALA A 28 -80.70 -10.07 3.82
CA ALA A 28 -80.04 -9.17 2.88
C ALA A 28 -79.31 -8.03 3.59
N LEU A 29 -79.89 -7.48 4.67
CA LEU A 29 -79.25 -6.45 5.49
C LEU A 29 -78.03 -6.99 6.26
N GLU A 30 -78.11 -8.21 6.80
CA GLU A 30 -76.97 -8.86 7.46
C GLU A 30 -75.82 -9.12 6.47
N GLN A 31 -76.14 -9.64 5.27
CA GLN A 31 -75.15 -9.82 4.20
C GLN A 31 -74.52 -8.49 3.76
N ALA A 32 -75.32 -7.43 3.65
CA ALA A 32 -74.82 -6.10 3.32
C ALA A 32 -73.88 -5.56 4.42
N SER A 33 -74.17 -5.84 5.70
CA SER A 33 -73.29 -5.46 6.82
C SER A 33 -71.95 -6.18 6.75
N ILE A 34 -71.95 -7.50 6.49
CA ILE A 34 -70.72 -8.30 6.35
C ILE A 34 -69.86 -7.78 5.19
N LEU A 35 -70.47 -7.54 4.02
CA LEU A 35 -69.75 -7.01 2.85
C LEU A 35 -69.15 -5.62 3.11
N LEU A 36 -69.82 -4.79 3.93
CA LEU A 36 -69.31 -3.48 4.31
C LEU A 36 -68.08 -3.60 5.24
N GLU A 37 -68.09 -4.54 6.18
CA GLU A 37 -66.94 -4.84 7.03
C GLU A 37 -65.76 -5.42 6.23
N GLU A 38 -66.02 -6.37 5.32
CA GLU A 38 -65.00 -6.93 4.43
C GLU A 38 -64.37 -5.87 3.54
N LYS A 39 -65.18 -4.96 2.97
CA LYS A 39 -64.69 -3.83 2.19
C LYS A 39 -63.76 -2.95 3.03
N LYS A 40 -64.14 -2.64 4.26
CA LYS A 40 -63.31 -1.83 5.17
C LYS A 40 -61.98 -2.53 5.48
N LEU A 41 -62.00 -3.83 5.75
CA LEU A 41 -60.79 -4.62 6.00
C LEU A 41 -59.87 -4.65 4.77
N LEU A 42 -60.43 -4.77 3.57
CA LEU A 42 -59.68 -4.71 2.31
C LEU A 42 -59.06 -3.32 2.08
N GLU A 43 -59.81 -2.24 2.36
CA GLU A 43 -59.28 -0.87 2.30
C GLU A 43 -58.10 -0.67 3.27
N GLU A 44 -58.22 -1.15 4.51
CA GLU A 44 -57.14 -1.11 5.50
C GLU A 44 -55.92 -1.94 5.07
N LYS A 45 -56.14 -3.13 4.52
CA LYS A 45 -55.07 -4.00 4.00
C LYS A 45 -54.32 -3.35 2.84
N VAL A 46 -55.03 -2.77 1.88
CA VAL A 46 -54.42 -2.07 0.74
C VAL A 46 -53.61 -0.87 1.24
N LYS A 47 -54.12 -0.12 2.21
CA LYS A 47 -53.40 0.99 2.83
C LYS A 47 -52.09 0.54 3.50
N LEU A 48 -52.16 -0.51 4.32
CA LEU A 48 -50.97 -1.07 4.97
C LEU A 48 -49.93 -1.59 3.96
N GLN A 49 -50.37 -2.17 2.84
CA GLN A 49 -49.46 -2.59 1.77
C GLN A 49 -48.77 -1.40 1.08
N HIS A 50 -49.49 -0.30 0.84
CA HIS A 50 -48.88 0.92 0.30
C HIS A 50 -47.86 1.51 1.27
N ASP A 51 -48.21 1.62 2.56
CA ASP A 51 -47.30 2.13 3.60
C ASP A 51 -46.02 1.27 3.70
N LEU A 52 -46.15 -0.06 3.58
CA LEU A 52 -45.01 -0.99 3.56
C LEU A 52 -44.11 -0.76 2.33
N TRP A 53 -44.70 -0.61 1.14
CA TRP A 53 -43.93 -0.32 -0.08
C TRP A 53 -43.22 1.03 -0.04
N ASP A 54 -43.85 2.05 0.56
CA ASP A 54 -43.22 3.36 0.74
C ASP A 54 -42.02 3.26 1.70
N LEU A 55 -42.12 2.45 2.76
CA LEU A 55 -40.99 2.21 3.67
C LEU A 55 -39.85 1.47 2.95
N ASP A 56 -40.14 0.42 2.21
CA ASP A 56 -39.14 -0.34 1.43
C ASP A 56 -38.44 0.55 0.40
N LYS A 57 -39.21 1.39 -0.31
CA LYS A 57 -38.67 2.39 -1.24
C LYS A 57 -37.70 3.33 -0.54
N GLN A 58 -38.10 3.89 0.61
CA GLN A 58 -37.22 4.80 1.38
C GLN A 58 -35.95 4.09 1.86
N GLN A 59 -36.03 2.84 2.28
CA GLN A 59 -34.86 2.06 2.68
C GLN A 59 -33.89 1.84 1.51
N LEU A 60 -34.40 1.50 0.34
CA LEU A 60 -33.61 1.32 -0.88
C LEU A 60 -32.96 2.64 -1.34
N GLU A 61 -33.68 3.75 -1.28
CA GLU A 61 -33.14 5.08 -1.59
C GLU A 61 -32.00 5.46 -0.63
N GLN A 62 -32.16 5.21 0.67
CA GLN A 62 -31.10 5.43 1.65
C GLN A 62 -29.88 4.52 1.42
N ALA A 63 -30.10 3.25 1.07
CA ALA A 63 -29.03 2.32 0.74
C ALA A 63 -28.25 2.80 -0.50
N LEU A 64 -28.93 3.27 -1.54
CA LEU A 64 -28.33 3.82 -2.75
C LEU A 64 -27.52 5.09 -2.47
N ILE A 65 -28.02 5.97 -1.59
CA ILE A 65 -27.26 7.17 -1.16
C ILE A 65 -25.98 6.77 -0.41
N ARG A 66 -26.05 5.74 0.47
CA ARG A 66 -24.87 5.26 1.21
C ARG A 66 -23.82 4.67 0.26
N THR A 67 -24.21 3.77 -0.63
CA THR A 67 -23.28 3.14 -1.58
C THR A 67 -22.66 4.16 -2.54
N LYS A 68 -23.43 5.16 -2.98
CA LYS A 68 -22.91 6.28 -3.79
C LYS A 68 -21.83 7.07 -3.04
N LYS A 69 -22.09 7.46 -1.79
CA LYS A 69 -21.10 8.19 -0.96
C LYS A 69 -19.84 7.36 -0.71
N GLU A 70 -19.99 6.06 -0.45
CA GLU A 70 -18.85 5.15 -0.29
C GLU A 70 -18.02 5.03 -1.58
N HIS A 71 -18.67 4.96 -2.73
CA HIS A 71 -17.98 4.93 -4.02
C HIS A 71 -17.21 6.23 -4.28
N GLU A 72 -17.83 7.39 -4.05
CA GLU A 72 -17.17 8.71 -4.15
C GLU A 72 -15.94 8.79 -3.21
N SER A 73 -16.07 8.29 -1.98
CA SER A 73 -14.95 8.22 -1.02
C SER A 73 -13.81 7.33 -1.50
N ARG A 74 -14.11 6.13 -2.01
CA ARG A 74 -13.10 5.22 -2.60
C ARG A 74 -12.39 5.85 -3.79
N ASN A 75 -13.13 6.52 -4.68
CA ASN A 75 -12.55 7.21 -5.83
C ASN A 75 -11.62 8.36 -5.40
N ALA A 76 -12.01 9.11 -4.36
CA ALA A 76 -11.15 10.17 -3.81
C ALA A 76 -9.85 9.60 -3.21
N ILE A 77 -9.92 8.48 -2.49
CA ILE A 77 -8.74 7.79 -1.94
C ILE A 77 -7.82 7.29 -3.06
N GLN A 78 -8.37 6.66 -4.09
CA GLN A 78 -7.59 6.20 -5.26
C GLN A 78 -6.93 7.37 -5.99
N SER A 79 -7.67 8.47 -6.19
CA SER A 79 -7.10 9.69 -6.79
C SER A 79 -5.95 10.25 -5.97
N TYR A 80 -6.06 10.24 -4.64
CA TYR A 80 -4.99 10.67 -3.75
C TYR A 80 -3.76 9.74 -3.84
N GLN A 81 -3.97 8.42 -3.86
CA GLN A 81 -2.88 7.45 -4.02
C GLN A 81 -2.14 7.62 -5.35
N ILE A 82 -2.86 7.83 -6.46
CA ILE A 82 -2.27 8.10 -7.77
C ILE A 82 -1.45 9.40 -7.75
N ALA A 83 -1.99 10.46 -7.15
CA ALA A 83 -1.28 11.73 -7.03
C ALA A 83 0.00 11.60 -6.17
N ALA A 84 -0.06 10.86 -5.06
CA ALA A 84 1.09 10.58 -4.21
C ALA A 84 2.19 9.83 -4.97
N LEU A 85 1.82 8.78 -5.73
CA LEU A 85 2.76 8.05 -6.57
C LEU A 85 3.42 8.93 -7.64
N HIS A 86 2.65 9.82 -8.29
CA HIS A 86 3.20 10.78 -9.26
C HIS A 86 4.22 11.73 -8.61
N VAL A 87 3.96 12.22 -7.40
CA VAL A 87 4.91 13.09 -6.67
C VAL A 87 6.19 12.33 -6.33
N SER A 88 6.08 11.11 -5.79
CA SER A 88 7.25 10.29 -5.46
C SER A 88 8.08 9.96 -6.70
N LEU A 89 7.43 9.59 -7.82
CA LEU A 89 8.11 9.34 -9.09
C LEU A 89 8.83 10.59 -9.63
N GLY A 90 8.22 11.77 -9.46
CA GLY A 90 8.84 13.05 -9.77
C GLY A 90 10.12 13.29 -8.96
N SER A 91 10.09 13.03 -7.64
CA SER A 91 11.27 13.15 -6.76
C SER A 91 12.40 12.22 -7.19
N TYR A 92 12.10 10.94 -7.43
CA TYR A 92 13.11 9.98 -7.87
C TYR A 92 13.73 10.35 -9.21
N ARG A 93 12.94 10.89 -10.14
CA ARG A 93 13.46 11.37 -11.44
C ARG A 93 14.40 12.57 -11.26
N GLN A 94 14.07 13.48 -10.36
CA GLN A 94 14.94 14.62 -10.04
C GLN A 94 16.24 14.18 -9.36
N GLU A 95 16.18 13.25 -8.42
CA GLU A 95 17.36 12.66 -7.77
C GLU A 95 18.26 11.97 -8.79
N ALA A 96 17.70 11.14 -9.68
CA ALA A 96 18.44 10.47 -10.74
C ALA A 96 19.16 11.49 -11.67
N LEU A 97 18.49 12.59 -12.01
CA LEU A 97 19.09 13.66 -12.81
C LEU A 97 20.25 14.35 -12.06
N MET A 98 20.10 14.60 -10.76
CA MET A 98 21.17 15.16 -9.93
C MET A 98 22.38 14.22 -9.83
N PHE A 99 22.15 12.92 -9.67
CA PHE A 99 23.24 11.93 -9.69
C PHE A 99 23.94 11.89 -11.05
N LYS A 100 23.18 11.94 -12.15
CA LYS A 100 23.74 12.01 -13.50
C LYS A 100 24.66 13.23 -13.67
N LEU A 101 24.20 14.42 -13.29
CA LEU A 101 25.01 15.64 -13.36
C LEU A 101 26.28 15.56 -12.50
N ARG A 102 26.20 14.97 -11.30
CA ARG A 102 27.38 14.76 -10.46
C ARG A 102 28.38 13.78 -11.07
N LEU A 103 27.90 12.72 -11.72
CA LEU A 103 28.75 11.76 -12.40
C LEU A 103 29.41 12.39 -13.63
N GLU A 104 28.67 13.15 -14.44
CA GLU A 104 29.22 13.90 -15.57
C GLU A 104 30.32 14.86 -15.09
N GLY A 105 30.08 15.63 -14.03
CA GLY A 105 31.11 16.50 -13.45
C GLY A 105 32.34 15.75 -12.91
N ALA A 106 32.15 14.60 -12.26
CA ALA A 106 33.26 13.78 -11.79
C ALA A 106 34.09 13.18 -12.93
N VAL A 107 33.45 12.84 -14.06
CA VAL A 107 34.14 12.36 -15.27
C VAL A 107 35.02 13.48 -15.84
N ASP A 108 34.50 14.71 -15.93
CA ASP A 108 35.27 15.87 -16.40
C ASP A 108 36.48 16.15 -15.48
N GLU A 109 36.29 16.08 -14.16
CA GLU A 109 37.39 16.24 -13.19
C GLU A 109 38.48 15.18 -13.35
N VAL A 110 38.10 13.92 -13.56
CA VAL A 110 39.04 12.82 -13.81
C VAL A 110 39.81 13.04 -15.12
N GLU A 111 39.15 13.53 -16.17
CA GLU A 111 39.81 13.85 -17.44
C GLU A 111 40.83 14.99 -17.31
N ILE A 112 40.51 16.04 -16.56
CA ILE A 112 41.42 17.15 -16.25
C ILE A 112 42.63 16.63 -15.45
N LEU A 113 42.40 15.82 -14.42
CA LEU A 113 43.47 15.25 -13.61
C LEU A 113 44.37 14.31 -14.42
N SER A 114 43.78 13.47 -15.27
CA SER A 114 44.50 12.58 -16.18
C SER A 114 45.40 13.38 -17.14
N SER A 115 44.87 14.45 -17.74
CA SER A 115 45.61 15.36 -18.61
C SER A 115 46.78 16.03 -17.87
N ARG A 116 46.58 16.49 -16.64
CA ARG A 116 47.63 17.08 -15.81
C ARG A 116 48.71 16.07 -15.41
N LEU A 117 48.31 14.85 -15.05
CA LEU A 117 49.25 13.77 -14.75
C LEU A 117 50.09 13.40 -15.98
N HIS A 118 49.48 13.39 -17.17
CA HIS A 118 50.20 13.15 -18.42
C HIS A 118 51.30 14.21 -18.65
N VAL A 119 50.99 15.50 -18.49
CA VAL A 119 51.98 16.59 -18.60
C VAL A 119 53.11 16.46 -17.59
N LEU A 120 52.79 16.19 -16.32
CA LEU A 120 53.81 15.99 -15.28
C LEU A 120 54.70 14.79 -15.57
N ASN A 121 54.13 13.71 -16.11
CA ASN A 121 54.89 12.52 -16.48
C ASN A 121 55.88 12.81 -17.62
N VAL A 122 55.47 13.58 -18.63
CA VAL A 122 56.37 14.03 -19.70
C VAL A 122 57.50 14.91 -19.14
N GLN A 123 57.19 15.85 -18.25
CA GLN A 123 58.20 16.70 -17.60
C GLN A 123 59.19 15.90 -16.75
N LEU A 124 58.72 14.86 -16.04
CA LEU A 124 59.58 13.94 -15.29
C LEU A 124 60.55 13.20 -16.23
N GLN A 125 60.04 12.66 -17.34
CA GLN A 125 60.88 12.00 -18.35
C GLN A 125 61.92 12.94 -18.96
N GLU A 126 61.56 14.20 -19.23
CA GLU A 126 62.52 15.21 -19.71
C GLU A 126 63.60 15.51 -18.66
N LYS A 127 63.22 15.59 -17.38
CA LYS A 127 64.18 15.82 -16.28
C LYS A 127 65.11 14.63 -16.08
N ASP A 128 64.59 13.41 -16.16
CA ASP A 128 65.40 12.18 -16.11
C ASP A 128 66.39 12.13 -17.28
N ALA A 129 65.96 12.52 -18.49
CA ALA A 129 66.85 12.64 -19.64
C ALA A 129 67.93 13.71 -19.45
N GLN A 130 67.58 14.90 -18.94
CA GLN A 130 68.52 15.97 -18.60
C GLN A 130 69.54 15.50 -17.55
N PHE A 131 69.10 14.74 -16.55
CA PHE A 131 69.95 14.22 -15.49
C PHE A 131 70.96 13.19 -16.04
N CYS A 132 70.49 12.26 -16.89
CA CYS A 132 71.34 11.31 -17.60
C CYS A 132 72.38 12.02 -18.48
N GLU A 133 71.99 13.06 -19.22
CA GLU A 133 72.90 13.83 -20.05
C GLU A 133 73.95 14.58 -19.21
N ALA A 134 73.54 15.22 -18.12
CA ALA A 134 74.44 15.90 -17.20
C ALA A 134 75.43 14.94 -16.52
N HIS A 135 74.95 13.76 -16.10
CA HIS A 135 75.79 12.73 -15.51
C HIS A 135 76.84 12.22 -16.51
N ASN A 136 76.46 11.96 -17.76
CA ASN A 136 77.39 11.57 -18.82
C ASN A 136 78.44 12.66 -19.09
N LYS A 137 78.04 13.94 -19.15
CA LYS A 137 78.98 15.07 -19.28
C LYS A 137 79.94 15.17 -18.09
N HIS A 138 79.46 14.93 -16.87
CA HIS A 138 80.32 14.89 -15.68
C HIS A 138 81.35 13.76 -15.78
N LEU A 139 80.91 12.53 -16.09
CA LEU A 139 81.81 11.38 -16.28
C LEU A 139 82.89 11.67 -17.33
N GLN A 140 82.51 12.31 -18.45
CA GLN A 140 83.46 12.73 -19.48
C GLN A 140 84.48 13.76 -18.96
N ARG A 141 84.03 14.79 -18.23
CA ARG A 141 84.93 15.80 -17.62
C ARG A 141 85.86 15.17 -16.60
N GLU A 142 85.38 14.24 -15.79
CA GLU A 142 86.16 13.53 -14.79
C GLU A 142 87.22 12.65 -15.44
N ALA A 143 86.89 11.92 -16.50
CA ALA A 143 87.87 11.17 -17.31
C ALA A 143 88.93 12.10 -17.92
N HIS A 144 88.53 13.28 -18.42
CA HIS A 144 89.43 14.28 -19.00
C HIS A 144 90.39 14.88 -17.94
N LEU A 145 89.88 15.13 -16.73
CA LEU A 145 90.67 15.59 -15.59
C LEU A 145 91.64 14.51 -15.12
N GLN A 146 91.22 13.24 -15.02
CA GLN A 146 92.13 12.13 -14.72
C GLN A 146 93.23 12.00 -15.78
N GLN A 147 92.91 12.21 -17.06
CA GLN A 147 93.90 12.23 -18.14
C GLN A 147 94.87 13.41 -18.04
N GLN A 148 94.38 14.62 -17.73
CA GLN A 148 95.25 15.78 -17.47
C GLN A 148 96.14 15.58 -16.24
N GLN A 149 95.63 15.00 -15.17
CA GLN A 149 96.42 14.68 -13.97
C GLN A 149 97.50 13.64 -14.27
N ARG A 150 97.23 12.64 -15.13
CA ARG A 150 98.25 11.71 -15.62
C ARG A 150 99.36 12.41 -16.43
N LEU A 151 99.03 13.48 -17.15
CA LEU A 151 100.00 14.27 -17.93
C LEU A 151 100.75 15.32 -17.07
N ALA A 152 100.13 15.82 -16.00
CA ALA A 152 100.69 16.83 -15.10
C ALA A 152 101.52 16.26 -13.93
N ALA A 153 101.49 14.95 -13.70
CA ALA A 153 102.27 14.26 -12.64
C ALA A 153 103.81 14.33 -12.83
N GLY A 154 104.31 15.06 -13.83
CA GLY A 154 105.74 15.17 -14.14
C GLY A 154 106.51 16.31 -13.48
N LYS A 155 105.88 17.33 -12.87
CA LYS A 155 106.63 18.48 -12.30
C LYS A 155 105.75 19.33 -11.39
N SER A 156 106.00 19.31 -10.09
CA SER A 156 106.26 20.52 -9.29
C SER A 156 106.48 20.17 -7.82
N ILE A 157 107.64 20.57 -7.31
CA ILE A 157 108.04 20.53 -5.90
C ILE A 157 107.92 21.95 -5.36
N SER A 158 107.54 22.07 -4.07
CA SER A 158 107.57 23.24 -3.19
C SER A 158 106.38 24.21 -3.22
N ASN A 159 105.34 23.89 -2.42
CA ASN A 159 104.63 24.85 -1.56
C ASN A 159 103.73 24.10 -0.55
N SER A 160 104.34 23.57 0.53
CA SER A 160 103.70 22.63 1.47
C SER A 160 102.80 23.27 2.53
N HIS A 161 102.82 24.60 2.71
CA HIS A 161 102.11 25.23 3.82
C HIS A 161 100.69 25.71 3.46
N GLN A 162 100.44 26.07 2.20
CA GLN A 162 99.11 26.52 1.75
C GLN A 162 98.18 25.35 1.37
N GLN A 163 98.74 24.19 1.04
CA GLN A 163 98.01 22.95 0.75
C GLN A 163 97.30 22.37 1.99
N ALA A 164 97.90 22.48 3.17
CA ALA A 164 97.31 21.95 4.40
C ALA A 164 96.03 22.72 4.81
N SER A 165 96.04 24.05 4.65
CA SER A 165 94.87 24.89 4.96
C SER A 165 93.70 24.63 4.01
N ASN A 166 93.96 24.51 2.70
CA ASN A 166 92.93 24.14 1.73
C ASN A 166 92.36 22.73 1.97
N MET A 167 93.19 21.79 2.42
CA MET A 167 92.76 20.42 2.72
C MET A 167 91.87 20.35 3.97
N GLN A 168 92.12 21.20 4.98
CA GLN A 168 91.21 21.35 6.13
C GLN A 168 89.83 21.91 5.72
N TYR A 169 89.80 22.96 4.89
CA TYR A 169 88.53 23.53 4.40
C TYR A 169 87.72 22.51 3.59
N LEU A 170 88.37 21.74 2.72
CA LEU A 170 87.74 20.68 1.93
C LEU A 170 87.17 19.57 2.82
N ASN A 171 87.91 19.17 3.86
CA ASN A 171 87.42 18.17 4.82
C ASN A 171 86.22 18.68 5.62
N GLU A 172 86.20 19.97 5.98
CA GLU A 172 85.06 20.56 6.69
C GLU A 172 83.83 20.67 5.79
N LEU A 173 84.01 21.06 4.53
CA LEU A 173 82.93 21.08 3.54
C LEU A 173 82.38 19.67 3.26
N LYS A 174 83.27 18.68 3.11
CA LYS A 174 82.90 17.27 2.94
C LYS A 174 82.09 16.79 4.14
N ARG A 175 82.52 17.10 5.36
CA ARG A 175 81.81 16.73 6.59
C ARG A 175 80.42 17.38 6.66
N LYS A 176 80.29 18.65 6.28
CA LYS A 176 78.99 19.34 6.21
C LYS A 176 78.06 18.66 5.21
N HIS A 177 78.58 18.31 4.03
CA HIS A 177 77.82 17.60 3.00
C HIS A 177 77.40 16.20 3.45
N GLU A 178 78.29 15.44 4.09
CA GLU A 178 77.98 14.13 4.67
C GLU A 178 76.85 14.23 5.71
N LEU A 179 76.89 15.24 6.57
CA LEU A 179 75.85 15.48 7.58
C LEU A 179 74.51 15.86 6.96
N GLU A 180 74.52 16.69 5.92
CA GLU A 180 73.31 17.07 5.15
C GLU A 180 72.69 15.86 4.45
N VAL A 181 73.51 15.00 3.82
CA VAL A 181 73.05 13.75 3.21
C VAL A 181 72.45 12.80 4.25
N GLU A 182 73.04 12.70 5.44
CA GLU A 182 72.49 11.89 6.52
C GLU A 182 71.15 12.44 7.04
N ASN A 183 71.03 13.76 7.18
CA ASN A 183 69.78 14.42 7.57
C ASN A 183 68.67 14.22 6.52
N LEU A 184 68.98 14.43 5.23
CA LEU A 184 68.02 14.20 4.14
C LEU A 184 67.56 12.74 4.08
N LYS A 185 68.45 11.78 4.32
CA LYS A 185 68.05 10.35 4.43
C LYS A 185 67.09 10.11 5.60
N LYS A 186 67.33 10.71 6.76
CA LYS A 186 66.42 10.60 7.92
C LYS A 186 65.05 11.20 7.62
N GLU A 187 65.02 12.38 6.99
CA GLU A 187 63.77 13.02 6.55
C GLU A 187 63.02 12.17 5.51
N GLN A 188 63.72 11.62 4.53
CA GLN A 188 63.14 10.72 3.52
C GLN A 188 62.53 9.47 4.18
N CYS A 189 63.23 8.85 5.14
CA CYS A 189 62.71 7.72 5.90
C CYS A 189 61.45 8.10 6.71
N ALA A 190 61.47 9.26 7.39
CA ALA A 190 60.32 9.76 8.15
C ALA A 190 59.10 10.04 7.25
N LEU A 191 59.31 10.70 6.11
CA LEU A 191 58.25 10.94 5.11
C LEU A 191 57.72 9.63 4.52
N SER A 192 58.59 8.66 4.25
CA SER A 192 58.16 7.35 3.75
C SER A 192 57.32 6.60 4.78
N LEU A 193 57.65 6.68 6.07
CA LEU A 193 56.85 6.07 7.14
C LEU A 193 55.48 6.72 7.23
N LYS A 194 55.43 8.07 7.27
CA LYS A 194 54.17 8.83 7.32
C LYS A 194 53.24 8.49 6.14
N ARG A 195 53.79 8.40 4.92
CA ARG A 195 53.01 8.00 3.74
C ARG A 195 52.43 6.59 3.87
N LYS A 196 53.17 5.64 4.44
CA LYS A 196 52.68 4.26 4.66
C LYS A 196 51.56 4.23 5.70
N GLU A 197 51.66 5.04 6.75
CA GLU A 197 50.60 5.18 7.77
C GLU A 197 49.33 5.80 7.18
N GLU A 198 49.47 6.88 6.41
CA GLU A 198 48.36 7.53 5.69
C GLU A 198 47.68 6.56 4.71
N MET A 199 48.44 5.84 3.88
CA MET A 199 47.89 4.81 2.99
C MET A 199 47.14 3.71 3.76
N SER A 200 47.65 3.30 4.91
CA SER A 200 47.01 2.30 5.76
C SER A 200 45.75 2.84 6.44
N ALA A 201 45.68 4.13 6.74
CA ALA A 201 44.47 4.77 7.23
C ALA A 201 43.39 4.85 6.14
N LEU A 202 43.76 5.30 4.93
CA LEU A 202 42.85 5.37 3.78
C LEU A 202 42.32 4.00 3.36
N LEU A 203 43.16 2.95 3.38
CA LEU A 203 42.70 1.58 3.11
C LEU A 203 41.67 1.10 4.14
N ARG A 204 41.84 1.43 5.42
CA ARG A 204 40.86 1.11 6.47
C ARG A 204 39.55 1.86 6.27
N GLU A 205 39.62 3.14 5.92
CA GLU A 205 38.43 3.95 5.63
C GLU A 205 37.69 3.43 4.39
N LYS A 206 38.43 3.09 3.32
CA LYS A 206 37.87 2.47 2.11
C LYS A 206 37.10 1.20 2.45
N ASN A 207 37.69 0.32 3.25
CA ASN A 207 37.04 -0.93 3.65
C ASN A 207 35.81 -0.66 4.52
N PHE A 208 35.89 0.31 5.45
CA PHE A 208 34.73 0.69 6.28
C PHE A 208 33.56 1.21 5.44
N VAL A 209 33.81 2.12 4.49
CA VAL A 209 32.77 2.66 3.59
C VAL A 209 32.18 1.55 2.73
N TRP A 210 33.01 0.66 2.21
CA TRP A 210 32.56 -0.50 1.44
C TRP A 210 31.67 -1.45 2.26
N ASP A 211 32.04 -1.71 3.51
CA ASP A 211 31.24 -2.56 4.40
C ASP A 211 29.91 -1.90 4.80
N GLN A 212 29.85 -0.56 4.88
CA GLN A 212 28.59 0.18 5.06
C GLN A 212 27.71 0.08 3.82
N LEU A 213 28.30 0.30 2.63
CA LEU A 213 27.60 0.20 1.35
C LEU A 213 26.98 -1.19 1.17
N LYS A 214 27.75 -2.26 1.44
CA LYS A 214 27.25 -3.63 1.37
C LYS A 214 26.10 -3.91 2.34
N ARG A 215 26.17 -3.38 3.56
CA ARG A 215 25.06 -3.54 4.53
C ARG A 215 23.78 -2.86 4.05
N MET A 216 23.91 -1.65 3.51
CA MET A 216 22.79 -0.91 2.95
C MET A 216 22.20 -1.62 1.71
N GLU A 217 23.04 -2.13 0.82
CA GLU A 217 22.63 -2.92 -0.34
C GLU A 217 21.86 -4.18 0.07
N ASN A 218 22.33 -4.90 1.09
CA ASN A 218 21.66 -6.08 1.63
C ASN A 218 20.31 -5.74 2.28
N ASP A 219 20.21 -4.63 3.02
CA ASP A 219 18.95 -4.15 3.60
C ASP A 219 17.93 -3.82 2.49
N PHE A 220 18.34 -3.09 1.46
CA PHE A 220 17.46 -2.80 0.32
C PHE A 220 17.02 -4.05 -0.43
N THR A 221 17.92 -5.01 -0.65
CA THR A 221 17.60 -6.28 -1.29
C THR A 221 16.56 -7.06 -0.46
N SER A 222 16.75 -7.13 0.86
CA SER A 222 15.82 -7.81 1.78
C SER A 222 14.44 -7.17 1.79
N ARG A 223 14.37 -5.83 1.81
CA ARG A 223 13.11 -5.08 1.72
C ARG A 223 12.41 -5.29 0.39
N LEU A 224 13.17 -5.32 -0.71
CA LEU A 224 12.64 -5.56 -2.05
C LEU A 224 12.02 -6.96 -2.15
N ASP A 225 12.67 -7.98 -1.61
CA ASP A 225 12.15 -9.34 -1.63
C ASP A 225 10.91 -9.52 -0.75
N THR A 226 10.87 -8.84 0.41
CA THR A 226 9.68 -8.80 1.26
C THR A 226 8.51 -8.16 0.51
N LYS A 227 8.74 -7.04 -0.20
CA LYS A 227 7.70 -6.37 -0.99
C LYS A 227 7.23 -7.21 -2.17
N LYS A 228 8.11 -7.97 -2.83
CA LYS A 228 7.73 -8.94 -3.87
C LYS A 228 6.83 -10.04 -3.29
N GLN A 229 7.14 -10.55 -2.09
CA GLN A 229 6.33 -11.57 -1.44
C GLN A 229 4.96 -11.03 -1.02
N GLU A 230 4.89 -9.83 -0.44
CA GLU A 230 3.62 -9.15 -0.13
C GLU A 230 2.75 -8.97 -1.38
N LEU A 231 3.37 -8.54 -2.49
CA LEU A 231 2.68 -8.36 -3.77
C LEU A 231 2.12 -9.69 -4.28
N LYS A 232 2.91 -10.77 -4.25
CA LYS A 232 2.44 -12.11 -4.63
C LYS A 232 1.27 -12.59 -3.75
N CYS A 233 1.34 -12.38 -2.44
CA CYS A 233 0.23 -12.69 -1.53
C CYS A 233 -1.04 -11.89 -1.87
N ALA A 234 -0.90 -10.61 -2.24
CA ALA A 234 -2.02 -9.76 -2.66
C ALA A 234 -2.62 -10.21 -4.00
N GLU A 235 -1.80 -10.62 -4.97
CA GLU A 235 -2.25 -11.20 -6.24
C GLU A 235 -3.04 -12.50 -6.03
N GLU A 236 -2.55 -13.40 -5.17
CA GLU A 236 -3.28 -14.63 -4.82
C GLU A 236 -4.62 -14.32 -4.13
N ALA A 237 -4.66 -13.29 -3.27
CA ALA A 237 -5.90 -12.84 -2.64
C ALA A 237 -6.90 -12.23 -3.65
N LEU A 238 -6.39 -11.48 -4.64
CA LEU A 238 -7.19 -10.93 -5.74
C LEU A 238 -7.82 -12.04 -6.57
N GLN A 239 -7.03 -13.05 -6.98
CA GLN A 239 -7.55 -14.21 -7.73
C GLN A 239 -8.63 -14.98 -6.95
N LYS A 240 -8.44 -15.16 -5.64
CA LYS A 240 -9.48 -15.78 -4.78
C LYS A 240 -10.76 -14.95 -4.73
N LEU A 241 -10.64 -13.61 -4.72
CA LEU A 241 -11.79 -12.72 -4.74
C LEU A 241 -12.51 -12.77 -6.09
N GLU A 242 -11.79 -12.76 -7.20
CA GLU A 242 -12.33 -12.91 -8.55
C GLU A 242 -13.15 -14.20 -8.68
N LEU A 243 -12.59 -15.35 -8.26
CA LEU A 243 -13.32 -16.62 -8.28
C LEU A 243 -14.60 -16.60 -7.43
N ARG A 244 -14.59 -15.90 -6.29
CA ARG A 244 -15.79 -15.74 -5.45
C ARG A 244 -16.83 -14.84 -6.10
N VAL A 245 -16.41 -13.77 -6.76
CA VAL A 245 -17.30 -12.86 -7.49
C VAL A 245 -17.95 -13.62 -8.66
N ASP A 246 -17.17 -14.39 -9.42
CA ASP A 246 -17.69 -15.22 -10.51
C ASP A 246 -18.70 -16.27 -10.01
N GLY A 247 -18.42 -16.90 -8.86
CA GLY A 247 -19.35 -17.83 -8.22
C GLY A 247 -20.67 -17.16 -7.80
N LEU A 248 -20.59 -15.97 -7.20
CA LEU A 248 -21.77 -15.18 -6.84
C LEU A 248 -22.58 -14.74 -8.07
N GLN A 249 -21.89 -14.35 -9.15
CA GLN A 249 -22.54 -13.97 -10.41
C GLN A 249 -23.33 -15.14 -10.99
N LYS A 250 -22.72 -16.34 -11.05
CA LYS A 250 -23.42 -17.56 -11.51
C LYS A 250 -24.65 -17.87 -10.67
N ALA A 251 -24.52 -17.85 -9.34
CA ALA A 251 -25.65 -18.10 -8.43
C ALA A 251 -26.76 -17.06 -8.57
N HIS A 252 -26.41 -15.79 -8.83
CA HIS A 252 -27.38 -14.75 -9.13
C HIS A 252 -28.12 -15.02 -10.46
N ASP A 253 -27.40 -15.41 -11.50
CA ASP A 253 -27.98 -15.72 -12.81
C ASP A 253 -28.92 -16.93 -12.74
N GLU A 254 -28.54 -17.98 -12.00
CA GLU A 254 -29.40 -19.15 -11.71
C GLU A 254 -30.71 -18.74 -11.02
N LYS A 255 -30.63 -17.92 -9.95
CA LYS A 255 -31.82 -17.40 -9.26
C LYS A 255 -32.67 -16.51 -10.15
N THR A 256 -32.05 -15.75 -11.05
CA THR A 256 -32.77 -14.92 -12.02
C THR A 256 -33.56 -15.79 -12.98
N VAL A 257 -32.96 -16.88 -13.49
CA VAL A 257 -33.65 -17.86 -14.33
C VAL A 257 -34.82 -18.50 -13.57
N GLU A 258 -34.60 -18.99 -12.35
CA GLU A 258 -35.66 -19.57 -11.51
C GLU A 258 -36.83 -18.59 -11.29
N ALA A 259 -36.52 -17.33 -10.97
CA ALA A 259 -37.52 -16.28 -10.80
C ALA A 259 -38.33 -16.02 -12.08
N THR A 260 -37.71 -16.08 -13.27
CA THR A 260 -38.42 -15.96 -14.54
C THR A 260 -39.34 -17.15 -14.82
N VAL A 261 -38.91 -18.37 -14.50
CA VAL A 261 -39.73 -19.59 -14.63
C VAL A 261 -40.94 -19.51 -13.71
N LEU A 262 -40.74 -19.14 -12.44
CA LEU A 262 -41.85 -18.97 -11.50
C LEU A 262 -42.84 -17.90 -11.98
N ARG A 263 -42.36 -16.79 -12.53
CA ARG A 263 -43.22 -15.73 -13.10
C ARG A 263 -44.09 -16.24 -14.25
N ILE A 264 -43.52 -17.05 -15.15
CA ILE A 264 -44.27 -17.66 -16.27
C ILE A 264 -45.33 -18.63 -15.73
N ASN A 265 -44.98 -19.46 -14.75
CA ASN A 265 -45.93 -20.41 -14.14
C ASN A 265 -47.09 -19.69 -13.44
N VAL A 266 -46.81 -18.61 -12.71
CA VAL A 266 -47.85 -17.77 -12.09
C VAL A 266 -48.78 -17.19 -13.16
N GLN A 267 -48.24 -16.63 -14.24
CA GLN A 267 -49.05 -16.11 -15.36
C GLN A 267 -49.90 -17.20 -16.03
N ALA A 268 -49.38 -18.42 -16.17
CA ALA A 268 -50.12 -19.55 -16.73
C ALA A 268 -51.31 -19.95 -15.84
N VAL A 269 -51.07 -20.10 -14.53
CA VAL A 269 -52.14 -20.40 -13.55
C VAL A 269 -53.17 -19.28 -13.49
N GLU A 270 -52.75 -18.01 -13.52
CA GLU A 270 -53.66 -16.87 -13.57
C GLU A 270 -54.56 -16.91 -14.82
N ALA A 271 -54.01 -17.25 -15.99
CA ALA A 271 -54.78 -17.41 -17.22
C ALA A 271 -55.78 -18.57 -17.15
N GLU A 272 -55.38 -19.71 -16.57
CA GLU A 272 -56.28 -20.86 -16.34
C GLU A 272 -57.42 -20.50 -15.38
N LEU A 273 -57.13 -19.77 -14.29
CA LEU A 273 -58.14 -19.30 -13.35
C LEU A 273 -59.13 -18.33 -14.01
N LEU A 274 -58.66 -17.42 -14.87
CA LEU A 274 -59.53 -16.54 -15.64
C LEU A 274 -60.47 -17.33 -16.57
N LYS A 275 -59.94 -18.35 -17.26
CA LYS A 275 -60.74 -19.23 -18.12
C LYS A 275 -61.79 -20.02 -17.33
N LEU A 276 -61.42 -20.60 -16.19
CA LEU A 276 -62.35 -21.31 -15.31
C LEU A 276 -63.44 -20.37 -14.77
N ARG A 277 -63.10 -19.12 -14.48
CA ARG A 277 -64.06 -18.10 -14.04
C ARG A 277 -65.06 -17.76 -15.15
N GLU A 278 -64.61 -17.66 -16.40
CA GLU A 278 -65.47 -17.46 -17.56
C GLU A 278 -66.39 -18.68 -17.78
N ASP A 279 -65.86 -19.90 -17.73
CA ASP A 279 -66.64 -21.15 -17.85
C ASP A 279 -67.73 -21.25 -16.77
N LEU A 280 -67.41 -20.91 -15.51
CA LEU A 280 -68.38 -20.85 -14.41
C LEU A 280 -69.46 -19.78 -14.65
N SER A 281 -69.13 -18.68 -15.32
CA SER A 281 -70.11 -17.64 -15.65
C SER A 281 -71.07 -18.07 -16.76
N HIS A 282 -70.62 -18.92 -17.69
CA HIS A 282 -71.45 -19.53 -18.74
C HIS A 282 -72.31 -20.68 -18.23
N LEU A 283 -71.90 -21.35 -17.16
CA LEU A 283 -72.71 -22.32 -16.42
C LEU A 283 -73.84 -21.69 -15.58
N LYS A 284 -74.15 -20.40 -15.78
CA LYS A 284 -75.37 -19.79 -15.24
C LYS A 284 -76.62 -20.51 -15.76
N PRO A 285 -77.65 -20.66 -14.92
CA PRO A 285 -78.66 -21.69 -15.08
C PRO A 285 -79.63 -21.35 -16.22
N SER A 286 -79.40 -21.96 -17.37
CA SER A 286 -80.44 -22.15 -18.36
C SER A 286 -81.38 -23.26 -17.86
N GLU A 287 -82.59 -22.85 -17.51
CA GLU A 287 -83.79 -23.69 -17.50
C GLU A 287 -83.85 -24.85 -16.50
N HIS A 288 -83.94 -24.59 -15.21
CA HIS A 288 -84.92 -25.27 -14.33
C HIS A 288 -85.62 -24.12 -13.57
N GLY A 289 -86.84 -23.73 -13.93
CA GLY A 289 -88.02 -24.50 -13.57
C GLY A 289 -88.32 -24.24 -12.09
N ALA A 290 -89.38 -23.48 -11.81
CA ALA A 290 -89.82 -23.13 -10.46
C ALA A 290 -89.81 -24.36 -9.52
N ILE A 291 -88.87 -24.38 -8.57
CA ILE A 291 -88.91 -25.31 -7.45
C ILE A 291 -88.91 -24.47 -6.17
N ASN A 292 -89.94 -24.71 -5.37
CA ASN A 292 -90.27 -24.10 -4.11
C ASN A 292 -89.08 -23.88 -3.17
N SER A 293 -88.94 -22.66 -2.69
CA SER A 293 -88.01 -22.19 -1.67
C SER A 293 -88.43 -22.55 -0.23
N ASP A 294 -88.93 -23.77 0.01
CA ASP A 294 -89.55 -24.13 1.31
C ASP A 294 -89.01 -25.42 1.96
N LEU A 295 -87.99 -26.07 1.40
CA LEU A 295 -87.52 -27.36 1.91
C LEU A 295 -86.00 -27.50 2.01
N VAL A 296 -85.27 -26.50 2.51
CA VAL A 296 -83.84 -26.68 2.87
C VAL A 296 -83.49 -25.92 4.16
N MET A 297 -84.16 -26.27 5.26
CA MET A 297 -83.77 -25.89 6.63
C MET A 297 -83.58 -27.09 7.57
N LYS A 298 -83.56 -28.34 7.07
CA LYS A 298 -83.41 -29.53 7.91
C LYS A 298 -82.56 -30.63 7.29
N SER A 299 -81.30 -30.34 7.04
CA SER A 299 -80.25 -31.35 7.16
C SER A 299 -78.91 -30.64 7.38
N ALA A 300 -78.79 -30.04 8.56
CA ALA A 300 -77.50 -29.94 9.23
C ALA A 300 -77.02 -31.38 9.46
N GLY A 301 -76.43 -31.97 8.42
CA GLY A 301 -75.57 -33.13 8.60
C GLY A 301 -74.46 -32.73 9.56
N PRO A 302 -74.09 -33.62 10.50
CA PRO A 302 -73.08 -33.29 11.49
C PRO A 302 -71.83 -32.84 10.76
N ILE A 303 -71.30 -31.70 11.17
CA ILE A 303 -69.93 -31.29 10.91
C ILE A 303 -69.09 -32.48 11.34
N VAL A 304 -68.62 -33.25 10.35
CA VAL A 304 -67.49 -34.15 10.55
C VAL A 304 -66.33 -33.20 10.79
N THR A 305 -66.14 -32.84 12.05
CA THR A 305 -64.83 -32.55 12.59
C THR A 305 -63.97 -33.72 12.16
N ILE A 306 -63.14 -33.49 11.15
CA ILE A 306 -61.95 -34.28 10.93
C ILE A 306 -61.05 -33.89 12.12
N SER A 307 -61.34 -34.45 13.30
CA SER A 307 -60.31 -34.71 14.28
C SER A 307 -59.39 -35.73 13.61
N CYS A 308 -58.31 -35.23 13.01
CA CYS A 308 -57.17 -36.09 12.75
C CYS A 308 -56.74 -36.62 14.11
N ASP A 309 -57.18 -37.84 14.43
CA ASP A 309 -56.59 -38.61 15.49
C ASP A 309 -55.08 -38.63 15.25
N GLU A 310 -54.36 -38.02 16.19
CA GLU A 310 -52.95 -38.22 16.45
C GLU A 310 -52.73 -39.71 16.68
N GLY A 311 -52.53 -40.46 15.60
CA GLY A 311 -52.49 -41.90 15.69
C GLY A 311 -52.09 -42.55 14.39
N GLN A 312 -50.77 -42.60 14.15
CA GLN A 312 -50.11 -43.59 13.28
C GLN A 312 -50.00 -43.33 11.78
N VAL A 313 -49.93 -42.10 11.27
CA VAL A 313 -49.33 -41.88 9.93
C VAL A 313 -48.64 -40.52 9.91
N LEU A 314 -47.36 -40.48 10.34
CA LEU A 314 -46.29 -39.52 9.94
C LEU A 314 -45.11 -39.63 10.92
N LYS A 315 -44.57 -40.84 11.12
CA LYS A 315 -43.25 -41.01 11.77
C LYS A 315 -42.07 -40.56 10.89
N THR A 316 -42.33 -40.05 9.69
CA THR A 316 -41.30 -39.57 8.74
C THR A 316 -41.35 -38.07 8.47
N GLY A 317 -42.37 -37.34 8.92
CA GLY A 317 -42.49 -35.88 8.71
C GLY A 317 -42.05 -35.02 9.91
N GLN A 318 -42.20 -35.54 11.14
CA GLN A 318 -41.80 -34.83 12.37
C GLN A 318 -40.29 -34.94 12.66
N ALA A 319 -39.61 -35.91 12.04
CA ALA A 319 -38.15 -36.00 12.06
C ALA A 319 -37.49 -34.97 11.13
N VAL A 320 -38.16 -34.52 10.06
CA VAL A 320 -37.58 -33.56 9.10
C VAL A 320 -37.64 -32.12 9.63
N VAL A 321 -38.74 -31.72 10.29
CA VAL A 321 -38.84 -30.39 10.91
C VAL A 321 -37.95 -30.29 12.17
N ALA A 322 -37.73 -31.38 12.90
CA ALA A 322 -36.80 -31.42 14.02
C ALA A 322 -35.32 -31.50 13.59
N LEU A 323 -35.00 -32.12 12.44
CA LEU A 323 -33.63 -32.11 11.89
C LEU A 323 -33.25 -30.73 11.35
N ASP A 324 -34.16 -30.01 10.70
CA ASP A 324 -33.88 -28.68 10.15
C ASP A 324 -33.76 -27.60 11.23
N GLY A 325 -34.58 -27.69 12.30
CA GLY A 325 -34.46 -26.77 13.44
C GLY A 325 -33.13 -26.91 14.19
N PHE A 326 -32.58 -28.13 14.29
CA PHE A 326 -31.31 -28.38 14.98
C PHE A 326 -30.11 -27.94 14.15
N GLN A 327 -30.13 -28.14 12.82
CA GLN A 327 -29.10 -27.62 11.93
C GLN A 327 -29.15 -26.09 11.83
N ALA A 328 -30.35 -25.50 11.75
CA ALA A 328 -30.52 -24.04 11.76
C ALA A 328 -29.98 -23.44 13.06
N SER A 329 -30.28 -24.02 14.22
CA SER A 329 -29.78 -23.53 15.52
C SER A 329 -28.26 -23.59 15.63
N LYS A 330 -27.64 -24.68 15.12
CA LYS A 330 -26.18 -24.81 15.08
C LYS A 330 -25.53 -23.78 14.16
N LEU A 331 -26.09 -23.58 12.96
CA LEU A 331 -25.59 -22.59 11.98
C LEU A 331 -25.76 -21.16 12.51
N LEU A 332 -26.84 -20.89 13.22
CA LEU A 332 -27.11 -19.59 13.85
C LEU A 332 -26.12 -19.31 15.00
N ALA A 333 -25.79 -20.31 15.82
CA ALA A 333 -24.76 -20.21 16.85
C ALA A 333 -23.35 -19.98 16.26
N GLU A 334 -23.00 -20.67 15.16
CA GLU A 334 -21.74 -20.45 14.44
C GLU A 334 -21.66 -19.02 13.87
N LYS A 335 -22.75 -18.52 13.28
CA LYS A 335 -22.82 -17.15 12.76
C LYS A 335 -22.77 -16.10 13.87
N GLU A 336 -23.34 -16.38 15.04
CA GLU A 336 -23.25 -15.49 16.19
C GLU A 336 -21.82 -15.40 16.74
N GLU A 337 -21.08 -16.51 16.77
CA GLU A 337 -19.65 -16.51 17.15
C GLU A 337 -18.78 -15.78 16.11
N GLU A 338 -19.05 -15.93 14.81
CA GLU A 338 -18.39 -15.12 13.77
C GLU A 338 -18.70 -13.62 13.94
N LEU A 339 -19.93 -13.26 14.27
CA LEU A 339 -20.32 -11.88 14.58
C LEU A 339 -19.62 -11.35 15.85
N LYS A 340 -19.43 -12.18 16.87
CA LYS A 340 -18.64 -11.80 18.06
C LYS A 340 -17.16 -11.58 17.72
N LYS A 341 -16.56 -12.45 16.91
CA LYS A 341 -15.16 -12.31 16.46
C LYS A 341 -14.96 -11.03 15.65
N THR A 342 -15.86 -10.74 14.70
CA THR A 342 -15.81 -9.51 13.89
C THR A 342 -16.02 -8.24 14.74
N ARG A 343 -16.92 -8.27 15.74
CA ARG A 343 -17.07 -7.17 16.70
C ARG A 343 -15.81 -6.93 17.54
N LYS A 344 -15.15 -7.99 18.02
CA LYS A 344 -13.88 -7.88 18.75
C LYS A 344 -12.79 -7.26 17.87
N PHE A 345 -12.61 -7.77 16.67
CA PHE A 345 -11.66 -7.24 15.69
C PHE A 345 -11.92 -5.76 15.37
N MET A 346 -13.17 -5.37 15.15
CA MET A 346 -13.53 -3.96 14.91
C MET A 346 -13.24 -3.05 16.12
N ASN A 347 -13.35 -3.56 17.35
CA ASN A 347 -13.01 -2.79 18.54
C ASN A 347 -11.50 -2.66 18.73
N GLU A 348 -10.72 -3.71 18.44
CA GLU A 348 -9.25 -3.64 18.41
C GLU A 348 -8.78 -2.61 17.37
N LEU A 349 -9.36 -2.62 16.17
CA LEU A 349 -9.04 -1.66 15.11
C LEU A 349 -9.40 -0.21 15.49
N ARG A 350 -10.47 0.00 16.27
CA ARG A 350 -10.81 1.33 16.82
C ARG A 350 -9.78 1.79 17.85
N LEU A 351 -9.31 0.88 18.71
CA LEU A 351 -8.31 1.18 19.73
C LEU A 351 -6.96 1.51 19.09
N GLU A 352 -6.55 0.76 18.07
CA GLU A 352 -5.33 1.03 17.31
C GLU A 352 -5.39 2.38 16.58
N ASN A 353 -6.53 2.70 15.94
CA ASN A 353 -6.74 4.02 15.34
C ASN A 353 -6.69 5.16 16.37
N GLN A 354 -7.17 4.93 17.60
CA GLN A 354 -7.07 5.90 18.68
C GLN A 354 -5.61 6.09 19.13
N ASN A 355 -4.84 5.01 19.25
CA ASN A 355 -3.42 5.07 19.58
C ASN A 355 -2.61 5.81 18.50
N LEU A 356 -2.89 5.54 17.22
CA LEU A 356 -2.26 6.26 16.11
C LEU A 356 -2.56 7.77 16.16
N ARG A 357 -3.80 8.17 16.47
CA ARG A 357 -4.15 9.58 16.63
C ARG A 357 -3.36 10.27 17.75
N LEU A 358 -3.13 9.58 18.88
CA LEU A 358 -2.30 10.09 19.96
C LEU A 358 -0.84 10.25 19.52
N LEU A 359 -0.29 9.24 18.83
CA LEU A 359 1.07 9.29 18.31
C LEU A 359 1.28 10.46 17.32
N TYR A 360 0.31 10.68 16.42
CA TYR A 360 0.35 11.80 15.49
C TYR A 360 0.26 13.15 16.19
N ALA A 361 -0.54 13.27 17.26
CA ALA A 361 -0.62 14.50 18.05
C ALA A 361 0.72 14.82 18.74
N ASP A 362 1.39 13.82 19.33
CA ASP A 362 2.71 13.98 19.96
C ASP A 362 3.78 14.40 18.94
N LEU A 363 3.78 13.78 17.74
CA LEU A 363 4.70 14.15 16.66
C LEU A 363 4.44 15.57 16.15
N GLU A 364 3.18 15.98 16.07
CA GLU A 364 2.81 17.35 15.68
C GLU A 364 3.27 18.37 16.73
N GLU A 365 3.18 18.03 18.02
CA GLU A 365 3.69 18.86 19.11
C GLU A 365 5.22 19.00 19.07
N GLN A 366 5.95 17.91 18.84
CA GLN A 366 7.41 17.95 18.66
C GLN A 366 7.82 18.79 17.45
N LEU A 367 7.05 18.73 16.35
CA LEU A 367 7.29 19.58 15.18
C LEU A 367 7.04 21.05 15.49
N LYS A 368 5.96 21.38 16.20
CA LYS A 368 5.68 22.75 16.65
C LYS A 368 6.75 23.26 17.60
N GLU A 369 7.29 22.41 18.47
CA GLU A 369 8.39 22.77 19.36
C GLU A 369 9.68 23.07 18.59
N LYS A 370 10.03 22.24 17.60
CA LYS A 370 11.18 22.49 16.70
C LYS A 370 10.98 23.70 15.79
N GLN A 371 9.75 24.01 15.43
CA GLN A 371 9.40 25.17 14.59
C GLN A 371 9.23 26.47 15.38
N LYS A 372 9.27 26.46 16.72
CA LYS A 372 9.33 27.71 17.48
C LYS A 372 10.61 28.42 17.06
N PRO A 373 10.53 29.55 16.33
CA PRO A 373 11.71 30.28 15.92
C PRO A 373 12.47 30.61 17.20
N GLU A 374 13.75 30.21 17.26
CA GLU A 374 14.64 30.61 18.34
C GLU A 374 14.44 32.11 18.51
N ARG A 375 13.90 32.51 19.67
CA ARG A 375 13.59 33.91 19.92
C ARG A 375 14.88 34.66 19.60
N PRO A 376 14.86 35.63 18.67
CA PRO A 376 16.06 36.38 18.35
C PRO A 376 16.55 36.93 19.69
N PHE A 377 17.73 36.47 20.08
CA PHE A 377 18.38 36.90 21.30
C PHE A 377 18.43 38.43 21.18
N ARG A 378 17.62 39.13 21.99
CA ARG A 378 17.65 40.59 22.03
C ARG A 378 19.00 40.93 22.63
N ASP A 379 19.97 41.07 21.75
CA ASP A 379 21.30 41.55 22.07
C ASP A 379 21.13 43.03 22.40
N ASN A 380 20.90 43.29 23.69
CA ASN A 380 21.00 44.63 24.25
C ASN A 380 22.47 44.99 24.13
N GLY A 381 22.78 45.71 23.05
CA GLY A 381 24.12 46.05 22.61
C GLY A 381 25.06 46.39 23.76
N LYS A 382 26.16 45.65 23.80
CA LYS A 382 27.47 46.09 24.27
C LYS A 382 28.49 45.10 23.70
N ASP A 383 29.20 45.60 22.70
CA ASP A 383 30.31 44.96 22.01
C ASP A 383 31.33 44.34 23.00
N ALA A 384 31.26 43.01 23.18
CA ALA A 384 32.24 42.25 23.95
C ALA A 384 32.86 41.07 23.17
N THR A 385 32.37 40.76 21.97
CA THR A 385 32.72 39.54 21.22
C THR A 385 33.96 39.64 20.35
N SER A 386 34.61 40.80 20.22
CA SER A 386 35.88 40.91 19.48
C SER A 386 37.13 40.58 20.31
N ARG A 387 37.00 40.23 21.60
CA ARG A 387 38.16 39.91 22.46
C ARG A 387 38.26 38.49 23.01
N ASN A 388 37.25 37.62 22.85
CA ASN A 388 37.25 36.32 23.55
C ASN A 388 37.55 35.08 22.69
N LEU A 389 37.56 35.19 21.35
CA LEU A 389 37.83 34.03 20.50
C LEU A 389 39.29 33.53 20.53
N ASN A 390 40.24 34.34 21.03
CA ASN A 390 41.61 33.88 21.25
C ASN A 390 41.82 33.16 22.59
N ALA A 391 40.97 33.39 23.59
CA ALA A 391 41.13 32.75 24.91
C ALA A 391 40.57 31.31 24.93
N ASP A 392 39.50 31.05 24.17
CA ASP A 392 38.87 29.72 24.14
C ASP A 392 39.62 28.71 23.26
N LEU A 393 40.37 29.18 22.25
CA LEU A 393 41.24 28.32 21.44
C LEU A 393 42.48 27.82 22.22
N ASP A 394 43.02 28.63 23.14
CA ASP A 394 44.11 28.21 24.03
C ASP A 394 43.63 27.29 25.18
N ALA A 395 42.37 27.42 25.62
CA ALA A 395 41.80 26.53 26.65
C ALA A 395 41.51 25.11 26.13
N VAL A 396 41.11 24.95 24.86
CA VAL A 396 40.88 23.63 24.23
C VAL A 396 42.19 22.88 23.99
N ALA A 397 43.30 23.59 23.75
CA ALA A 397 44.62 22.97 23.62
C ALA A 397 45.16 22.40 24.94
N ILE A 398 44.74 22.94 26.10
CA ILE A 398 45.22 22.49 27.42
C ILE A 398 44.38 21.33 27.99
N VAL A 399 43.09 21.23 27.66
CA VAL A 399 42.21 20.14 28.16
C VAL A 399 42.41 18.81 27.39
N SER A 400 43.00 18.83 26.20
CA SER A 400 43.23 17.62 25.40
C SER A 400 44.44 16.76 25.83
N VAL A 401 45.16 17.11 26.90
CA VAL A 401 46.39 16.41 27.32
C VAL A 401 46.26 15.63 28.64
N GLN A 402 45.12 15.67 29.35
CA GLN A 402 44.97 15.00 30.66
C GLN A 402 43.80 14.01 30.80
N ALA A 403 43.19 13.55 29.71
CA ALA A 403 42.33 12.37 29.78
C ALA A 403 43.22 11.11 29.92
N SER A 404 43.41 10.65 31.16
CA SER A 404 44.12 9.42 31.50
C SER A 404 43.71 8.26 30.57
N PRO A 405 44.66 7.57 29.92
CA PRO A 405 44.39 6.43 29.04
C PRO A 405 43.51 5.34 29.70
N LYS A 406 43.52 5.26 31.04
CA LYS A 406 42.68 4.34 31.81
C LYS A 406 41.18 4.64 31.68
N ALA A 407 40.77 5.91 31.66
CA ALA A 407 39.35 6.28 31.57
C ALA A 407 38.77 5.97 30.17
N CYS A 408 39.56 6.18 29.11
CA CYS A 408 39.17 5.84 27.76
C CYS A 408 39.11 4.31 27.55
N ALA A 409 40.04 3.56 28.15
CA ALA A 409 40.02 2.10 28.13
C ALA A 409 38.82 1.53 28.91
N GLU A 410 38.48 2.12 30.06
CA GLU A 410 37.34 1.68 30.87
C GLU A 410 36.00 1.96 30.19
N PHE A 411 35.86 3.11 29.51
CA PHE A 411 34.67 3.42 28.73
C PHE A 411 34.49 2.46 27.54
N LYS A 412 35.57 2.15 26.82
CA LYS A 412 35.54 1.16 25.73
C LYS A 412 35.19 -0.25 26.27
N ARG A 413 35.71 -0.63 27.43
CA ARG A 413 35.41 -1.92 28.08
C ARG A 413 33.94 -2.02 28.51
N LYS A 414 33.36 -0.98 29.11
CA LYS A 414 31.94 -0.94 29.50
C LYS A 414 31.02 -1.03 28.28
N ARG A 415 31.37 -0.36 27.18
CA ARG A 415 30.60 -0.43 25.93
C ARG A 415 30.68 -1.81 25.26
N LEU A 416 31.83 -2.48 25.32
CA LEU A 416 31.98 -3.85 24.79
C LEU A 416 31.22 -4.89 25.63
N LEU A 417 31.20 -4.74 26.95
CA LEU A 417 30.41 -5.61 27.84
C LEU A 417 28.90 -5.46 27.57
N ALA A 418 28.41 -4.24 27.43
CA ALA A 418 26.98 -4.00 27.12
C ALA A 418 26.56 -4.60 25.76
N LEU A 419 27.45 -4.60 24.76
CA LEU A 419 27.19 -5.23 23.47
C LEU A 419 27.23 -6.76 23.56
N ALA A 420 28.12 -7.33 24.38
CA ALA A 420 28.19 -8.77 24.61
C ALA A 420 26.92 -9.29 25.33
N ASP A 421 26.44 -8.56 26.33
CA ASP A 421 25.21 -8.91 27.06
C ASP A 421 23.98 -8.84 26.16
N SER A 422 23.88 -7.80 25.32
CA SER A 422 22.80 -7.68 24.33
C SER A 422 22.80 -8.83 23.31
N CYS A 423 23.99 -9.28 22.88
CA CYS A 423 24.13 -10.37 21.92
C CYS A 423 23.80 -11.73 22.55
N ALA A 424 24.16 -11.94 23.83
CA ALA A 424 23.81 -13.15 24.57
C ALA A 424 22.29 -13.27 24.78
N GLN A 425 21.62 -12.14 25.04
CA GLN A 425 20.17 -12.09 25.21
C GLN A 425 19.43 -12.46 23.91
N GLU A 426 19.89 -11.95 22.75
CA GLU A 426 19.30 -12.28 21.44
C GLU A 426 19.50 -13.76 21.07
N ILE A 427 20.64 -14.36 21.44
CA ILE A 427 20.88 -15.81 21.23
C ILE A 427 19.95 -16.65 22.12
N SER A 428 19.73 -16.24 23.37
CA SER A 428 18.84 -16.94 24.29
C SER A 428 17.39 -16.92 23.79
N GLU A 429 16.91 -15.78 23.30
CA GLU A 429 15.56 -15.65 22.73
C GLU A 429 15.36 -16.50 21.47
N ARG A 430 16.40 -16.69 20.66
CA ARG A 430 16.33 -17.56 19.47
C ARG A 430 16.34 -19.05 19.80
N MET A 431 16.94 -19.46 20.92
CA MET A 431 16.98 -20.87 21.32
C MET A 431 15.69 -21.34 22.01
N GLU A 432 14.86 -20.43 22.53
CA GLU A 432 13.60 -20.79 23.19
C GLU A 432 12.39 -20.92 22.25
N GLN A 433 12.54 -20.71 20.94
CA GLN A 433 11.43 -20.93 20.00
C GLN A 433 11.33 -22.43 19.62
N PRO A 434 10.24 -23.12 19.99
CA PRO A 434 10.05 -24.52 19.65
C PRO A 434 9.82 -24.67 18.15
N THR A 435 10.77 -25.31 17.48
CA THR A 435 10.66 -25.71 16.07
C THR A 435 9.70 -26.90 15.97
N THR A 436 8.43 -26.62 15.69
CA THR A 436 7.49 -27.65 15.21
C THR A 436 7.82 -27.97 13.76
N VAL A 437 8.74 -28.93 13.57
CA VAL A 437 9.05 -29.52 12.27
C VAL A 437 7.96 -30.55 11.96
N ASN A 438 6.96 -30.15 11.17
CA ASN A 438 6.16 -31.10 10.39
C ASN A 438 6.96 -31.43 9.14
N GLY A 439 7.51 -32.65 9.11
CA GLY A 439 8.21 -33.18 7.96
C GLY A 439 7.22 -33.66 6.91
N ASP A 440 7.42 -33.21 5.68
CA ASP A 440 7.04 -33.97 4.50
C ASP A 440 8.26 -34.05 3.59
N ALA A 441 8.74 -35.28 3.46
CA ALA A 441 9.86 -35.66 2.62
C ALA A 441 9.39 -35.84 1.17
N SER A 442 10.25 -35.44 0.24
CA SER A 442 10.52 -36.07 -1.07
C SER A 442 10.55 -35.05 -2.20
N SER A 443 11.76 -34.60 -2.56
CA SER A 443 12.14 -34.43 -3.97
C SER A 443 13.66 -34.26 -4.08
N THR A 444 14.32 -35.36 -4.43
CA THR A 444 15.67 -35.37 -4.99
C THR A 444 15.61 -34.83 -6.41
N MET A 445 16.29 -33.71 -6.68
CA MET A 445 16.60 -33.28 -8.05
C MET A 445 18.10 -33.05 -8.21
N ASP A 446 18.61 -33.71 -9.25
CA ASP A 446 19.96 -33.68 -9.80
C ASP A 446 20.45 -32.27 -10.12
N LEU A 447 21.67 -31.97 -9.66
CA LEU A 447 22.43 -30.79 -10.05
C LEU A 447 23.34 -31.14 -11.24
N SER A 448 22.82 -30.94 -12.45
CA SER A 448 23.62 -30.86 -13.68
C SER A 448 24.10 -29.41 -13.88
N ALA A 449 25.40 -29.26 -14.08
CA ALA A 449 26.09 -27.99 -14.27
C ALA A 449 25.52 -27.21 -15.47
N LYS A 450 24.99 -26.01 -15.22
CA LYS A 450 24.55 -25.07 -16.26
C LYS A 450 25.65 -24.05 -16.56
N ASP A 451 26.02 -23.98 -17.83
CA ASP A 451 26.95 -23.02 -18.41
C ASP A 451 26.43 -21.57 -18.28
N PRO A 452 27.20 -20.63 -17.70
CA PRO A 452 26.81 -19.24 -17.50
C PRO A 452 26.79 -18.40 -18.80
N SER A 453 27.05 -18.99 -19.96
CA SER A 453 27.08 -18.28 -21.26
C SER A 453 25.69 -18.06 -21.89
N ASN A 454 24.66 -18.76 -21.42
CA ASN A 454 23.31 -18.68 -22.00
C ASN A 454 22.37 -17.66 -21.32
N GLU A 455 22.69 -17.18 -20.12
CA GLU A 455 21.82 -16.21 -19.41
C GLU A 455 21.97 -14.78 -19.93
N MET A 456 23.14 -14.37 -20.44
CA MET A 456 23.31 -13.03 -21.00
C MET A 456 22.49 -12.79 -22.27
N LYS A 457 22.27 -13.83 -23.10
CA LYS A 457 21.44 -13.70 -24.32
C LYS A 457 19.94 -13.65 -24.04
N ALA A 458 19.48 -14.19 -22.90
CA ALA A 458 18.06 -14.15 -22.53
C ALA A 458 17.63 -12.76 -22.03
N ILE A 459 18.55 -12.01 -21.40
CA ILE A 459 18.30 -10.66 -20.90
C ILE A 459 18.20 -9.65 -22.05
N GLU A 460 19.06 -9.79 -23.07
CA GLU A 460 19.08 -8.89 -24.24
C GLU A 460 17.81 -9.01 -25.12
N VAL A 461 17.22 -10.20 -25.22
CA VAL A 461 15.95 -10.43 -25.95
C VAL A 461 14.75 -9.91 -25.18
N GLY A 462 14.82 -9.90 -23.84
CA GLY A 462 13.79 -9.32 -22.97
C GLY A 462 13.72 -7.79 -23.09
N GLU A 463 14.87 -7.10 -23.11
CA GLU A 463 14.94 -5.64 -23.22
C GLU A 463 14.47 -5.14 -24.59
N GLN A 464 14.79 -5.86 -25.68
CA GLN A 464 14.29 -5.51 -27.02
C GLN A 464 12.77 -5.73 -27.17
N SER A 465 12.20 -6.73 -26.49
CA SER A 465 10.74 -6.94 -26.50
C SER A 465 9.99 -5.88 -25.70
N PHE A 466 10.56 -5.41 -24.58
CA PHE A 466 9.97 -4.36 -23.76
C PHE A 466 9.95 -3.00 -24.48
N MET A 467 11.00 -2.67 -25.23
CA MET A 467 11.06 -1.46 -26.07
C MET A 467 10.05 -1.49 -27.22
N ARG A 468 9.76 -2.66 -27.81
CA ARG A 468 8.73 -2.79 -28.86
C ARG A 468 7.31 -2.61 -28.34
N MET A 469 7.00 -3.09 -27.14
CA MET A 469 5.65 -2.93 -26.56
C MET A 469 5.37 -1.49 -26.12
N SER A 470 6.40 -0.74 -25.69
CA SER A 470 6.23 0.69 -25.36
C SER A 470 5.94 1.56 -26.59
N GLN A 471 6.45 1.20 -27.77
CA GLN A 471 6.17 1.96 -29.00
C GLN A 471 4.75 1.72 -29.55
N GLN A 472 4.23 0.49 -29.46
CA GLN A 472 2.86 0.17 -29.91
C GLN A 472 1.75 0.79 -29.04
N SER A 473 2.04 1.06 -27.76
CA SER A 473 1.08 1.68 -26.83
C SER A 473 0.86 3.18 -27.10
N VAL A 474 1.79 3.86 -27.78
CA VAL A 474 1.70 5.29 -28.11
C VAL A 474 0.90 5.53 -29.40
N GLU A 475 0.92 4.59 -30.36
CA GLU A 475 0.18 4.74 -31.63
C GLU A 475 -1.31 4.37 -31.53
N SER A 476 -1.71 3.57 -30.54
CA SER A 476 -3.09 3.07 -30.38
C SER A 476 -4.08 4.08 -29.78
N ARG A 477 -3.68 5.34 -29.55
CA ARG A 477 -4.51 6.37 -28.89
C ARG A 477 -5.02 7.49 -29.81
N SER A 478 -4.86 7.37 -31.14
CA SER A 478 -5.19 8.44 -32.09
C SER A 478 -6.44 8.25 -32.94
N GLU A 479 -7.22 7.17 -32.78
CA GLU A 479 -8.44 6.96 -33.56
C GLU A 479 -9.67 6.67 -32.68
N LEU A 480 -10.44 7.71 -32.38
CA LEU A 480 -11.83 7.62 -31.94
C LEU A 480 -12.70 8.40 -32.93
N PRO A 481 -13.82 7.84 -33.40
CA PRO A 481 -14.55 8.37 -34.55
C PRO A 481 -15.41 9.56 -34.16
N SER A 482 -15.28 10.63 -34.94
CA SER A 482 -16.22 11.75 -34.94
C SER A 482 -17.57 11.29 -35.50
N SER A 483 -18.59 11.21 -34.64
CA SER A 483 -19.97 11.09 -35.11
C SER A 483 -20.92 11.88 -34.20
N GLN A 484 -21.60 12.83 -34.87
CA GLN A 484 -22.88 13.43 -34.52
C GLN A 484 -22.90 14.57 -33.49
N ALA A 485 -22.66 15.78 -33.99
CA ALA A 485 -23.22 17.02 -33.47
C ALA A 485 -24.43 17.44 -34.30
N LYS A 486 -25.64 17.29 -33.75
CA LYS A 486 -26.85 18.05 -34.13
C LYS A 486 -27.66 18.29 -32.85
N LEU A 487 -28.18 19.51 -32.72
CA LEU A 487 -29.07 20.03 -31.66
C LEU A 487 -28.32 20.37 -30.36
N THR A 488 -28.39 21.55 -29.76
CA THR A 488 -29.30 22.70 -29.85
C THR A 488 -28.54 23.94 -29.36
N LYS A 489 -28.57 25.03 -30.15
CA LYS A 489 -28.27 26.37 -29.63
C LYS A 489 -29.44 26.80 -28.75
N ASN A 490 -29.21 27.08 -27.47
CA ASN A 490 -29.97 28.09 -26.72
C ASN A 490 -29.29 28.44 -25.39
N ARG A 491 -29.06 29.74 -25.22
CA ARG A 491 -29.07 30.53 -23.97
C ARG A 491 -28.50 29.88 -22.71
N LEU A 492 -27.35 30.42 -22.26
CA LEU A 492 -27.18 31.14 -20.98
C LEU A 492 -25.68 31.33 -20.72
N PHE A 493 -25.17 32.53 -21.00
CA PHE A 493 -23.87 32.99 -20.49
C PHE A 493 -24.08 34.40 -19.94
N SER A 494 -24.23 34.51 -18.63
CA SER A 494 -23.93 35.71 -17.84
C SER A 494 -23.99 35.35 -16.36
N SER A 495 -22.99 35.78 -15.58
CA SER A 495 -22.73 35.44 -14.17
C SER A 495 -22.06 34.08 -14.04
N VAL A 496 -20.77 33.96 -13.74
CA VAL A 496 -20.16 34.23 -12.43
C VAL A 496 -18.65 34.43 -12.65
N PHE A 497 -18.13 35.63 -12.47
CA PHE A 497 -16.75 35.91 -12.01
C PHE A 497 -16.69 37.40 -11.63
N GLY A 498 -17.05 37.70 -10.39
CA GLY A 498 -16.88 39.02 -9.80
C GLY A 498 -15.44 39.21 -9.36
N ILE A 499 -14.70 40.05 -10.07
CA ILE A 499 -13.43 40.63 -9.61
C ILE A 499 -13.79 41.95 -8.90
N PRO A 500 -13.47 42.14 -7.61
CA PRO A 500 -13.72 43.41 -6.94
C PRO A 500 -12.74 44.48 -7.44
N LYS A 501 -13.31 45.57 -7.97
CA LYS A 501 -12.60 46.78 -8.38
C LYS A 501 -12.26 47.59 -7.13
N VAL A 502 -10.96 47.76 -6.86
CA VAL A 502 -10.43 48.68 -5.85
C VAL A 502 -10.78 50.10 -6.29
N VAL A 503 -11.60 50.78 -5.51
CA VAL A 503 -11.86 52.23 -5.63
C VAL A 503 -10.83 52.94 -4.75
N ALA A 504 -9.91 53.65 -5.39
CA ALA A 504 -9.11 54.68 -4.73
C ALA A 504 -10.00 55.92 -4.52
N GLY A 505 -10.08 56.38 -3.27
CA GLY A 505 -10.72 57.62 -2.89
C GLY A 505 -9.81 58.35 -1.91
N THR A 506 -9.39 59.55 -2.33
CA THR A 506 -8.77 60.64 -1.58
C THR A 506 -9.50 61.04 -0.32
#